data_AF-A0A292SAI1-F1
#
_entry.id   AF-A0A292SAI1-F1
#
_cell.length_a   1.000
_cell.length_b   1.000
_cell.length_c   1.000
_cell.angle_alpha   90.00
_cell.angle_beta   90.00
_cell.angle_gamma   90.00
#
_symmetry.space_group_name_H-M   'P 1'
#
loop_
_entity.id
_entity.type
_entity.pdbx_description
1 polymer ?
#
loop_
_entity_poly.entity_id
_entity_poly.type
_entity_poly.pdbx_seq_one_letter_code
_entity_poly.pdbx_strand_id
1 'polypeptide(L)'
;MEDKKTLKVKCFITGEESIFSGDYLNKLIERYGSRENILKYYITYRAKNFLFKGYTIPEIRKILLLKKTELEDPSSPKGIELIKYWQDQKNLKVKYKMKDQKDNVSFIKTDPEVKDFINNWIKSKKIE
;
A
#
# COMPACT_ATOMS: atom_id res chain seq x y z
N MET A 1 -17.42 14.24 28.73
CA MET A 1 -18.14 13.23 27.93
C MET A 1 -17.11 12.23 27.45
N GLU A 2 -17.23 10.99 27.91
CA GLU A 2 -16.25 9.90 27.88
C GLU A 2 -15.24 9.90 26.73
N ASP A 3 -13.97 10.03 27.12
CA ASP A 3 -12.79 9.76 26.33
C ASP A 3 -12.87 8.38 25.67
N LYS A 4 -13.27 8.34 24.40
CA LYS A 4 -13.03 7.16 23.55
C LYS A 4 -11.53 7.05 23.26
N LYS A 5 -10.75 6.72 24.29
CA LYS A 5 -9.32 6.35 24.23
C LYS A 5 -9.11 4.98 23.57
N THR A 6 -10.19 4.24 23.36
CA THR A 6 -10.17 2.87 22.85
C THR A 6 -11.03 2.74 21.59
N LEU A 7 -10.53 2.07 20.56
CA LEU A 7 -11.23 1.76 19.32
C LEU A 7 -11.25 0.25 19.12
N LYS A 8 -12.44 -0.35 19.15
CA LYS A 8 -12.65 -1.75 18.76
C LYS A 8 -12.82 -1.80 17.24
N VAL A 9 -12.03 -2.63 16.58
CA VAL A 9 -12.05 -2.81 15.13
C VAL A 9 -12.12 -4.30 14.81
N LYS A 10 -12.77 -4.64 13.69
CA LYS A 10 -12.88 -6.02 13.22
C LYS A 10 -12.21 -6.13 11.86
N CYS A 11 -11.31 -7.08 11.68
CA CYS A 11 -10.70 -7.32 10.38
C CYS A 11 -11.71 -7.97 9.44
N PHE A 12 -11.94 -7.38 8.27
CA PHE A 12 -12.85 -7.93 7.26
C PHE A 12 -12.40 -9.30 6.70
N ILE A 13 -11.08 -9.52 6.60
CA ILE A 13 -10.51 -10.74 6.01
C ILE A 13 -10.50 -11.87 7.04
N THR A 14 -10.01 -11.60 8.25
CA THR A 14 -9.84 -12.63 9.28
C THR A 14 -11.00 -12.76 10.24
N GLY A 15 -11.87 -11.75 10.33
CA GLY A 15 -12.93 -11.66 11.34
C GLY A 15 -12.41 -11.34 12.75
N GLU A 16 -11.09 -11.24 12.92
CA GLU A 16 -10.45 -11.02 14.20
C GLU A 16 -10.79 -9.61 14.72
N GLU A 17 -11.30 -9.56 15.94
CA GLU A 17 -11.57 -8.31 16.64
C GLU A 17 -10.34 -7.88 17.41
N SER A 18 -9.95 -6.61 17.28
CA SER A 18 -8.82 -6.01 17.98
C SER A 18 -9.27 -4.73 18.66
N ILE A 19 -8.84 -4.53 19.90
CA ILE A 19 -9.10 -3.30 20.64
C ILE A 19 -7.79 -2.52 20.71
N PHE A 20 -7.78 -1.34 20.09
CA PHE A 20 -6.64 -0.44 20.11
C PHE A 20 -6.87 0.68 21.09
N SER A 21 -5.84 1.12 21.80
CA SER A 21 -5.97 2.16 22.81
C SER A 21 -4.71 3.01 22.90
N GLY A 22 -4.87 4.25 23.39
CA GLY A 22 -3.74 5.15 23.69
C GLY A 22 -2.88 5.48 22.46
N ASP A 23 -1.57 5.46 22.64
CA ASP A 23 -0.58 5.89 21.64
C ASP A 23 -0.64 5.08 20.33
N TYR A 24 -0.95 3.78 20.44
CA TYR A 24 -1.07 2.90 19.28
C TYR A 24 -2.27 3.27 18.40
N LEU A 25 -3.37 3.72 19.03
CA LEU A 25 -4.54 4.19 18.30
C LEU A 25 -4.21 5.48 17.54
N ASN A 26 -3.46 6.41 18.14
CA ASN A 26 -3.03 7.64 17.46
C ASN A 26 -2.21 7.33 16.21
N LYS A 27 -1.25 6.41 16.30
CA LYS A 27 -0.45 5.96 15.14
C LYS A 27 -1.31 5.33 14.04
N LEU A 28 -2.38 4.63 14.40
CA LEU A 28 -3.35 4.12 13.42
C LEU A 28 -4.16 5.26 12.80
N ILE A 29 -4.60 6.24 13.58
CA ILE A 29 -5.35 7.40 13.05
C ILE A 29 -4.47 8.18 12.07
N GLU A 30 -3.21 8.44 12.40
CA GLU A 30 -2.27 9.10 11.49
C GLU A 30 -2.05 8.28 10.21
N ARG A 31 -1.94 6.95 10.32
CA ARG A 31 -1.73 6.08 9.15
C ARG A 31 -2.95 6.02 8.23
N TYR A 32 -4.15 5.93 8.78
CA TYR A 32 -5.39 5.75 8.02
C TYR A 32 -6.11 7.08 7.75
N GLY A 33 -5.61 8.19 8.29
CA GLY A 33 -6.18 9.55 8.22
C GLY A 33 -7.31 9.80 9.21
N SER A 34 -8.18 8.81 9.43
CA SER A 34 -9.39 8.97 10.25
C SER A 34 -9.78 7.68 10.99
N ARG A 35 -10.49 7.82 12.10
CA ARG A 35 -11.04 6.68 12.87
C ARG A 35 -12.01 5.83 12.04
N GLU A 36 -12.81 6.46 11.19
CA GLU A 36 -13.75 5.78 10.29
C GLU A 36 -13.03 4.94 9.23
N ASN A 37 -11.91 5.44 8.70
CA ASN A 37 -11.10 4.71 7.72
C ASN A 37 -10.45 3.48 8.35
N ILE A 38 -10.08 3.53 9.64
CA ILE A 38 -9.63 2.33 10.36
C ILE A 38 -10.76 1.31 10.39
N LEU A 39 -11.97 1.69 10.79
CA LEU A 39 -13.11 0.76 10.86
C LEU A 39 -13.46 0.13 9.50
N LYS A 40 -13.28 0.88 8.40
CA LYS A 40 -13.56 0.41 7.03
C LYS A 40 -12.44 -0.44 6.44
N TYR A 41 -11.19 -0.04 6.60
CA TYR A 41 -10.05 -0.59 5.85
C TYR A 41 -9.07 -1.41 6.70
N TYR A 42 -9.31 -1.55 8.01
CA TYR A 42 -8.42 -2.29 8.89
C TYR A 42 -8.30 -3.78 8.49
N ILE A 43 -7.06 -4.21 8.31
CA ILE A 43 -6.70 -5.62 8.15
C ILE A 43 -5.52 -5.99 9.05
N THR A 44 -5.49 -7.24 9.46
CA THR A 44 -4.35 -7.78 10.21
C THR A 44 -3.09 -7.77 9.34
N TYR A 45 -1.93 -7.71 9.99
CA TYR A 45 -0.64 -7.73 9.30
C TYR A 45 -0.48 -8.99 8.42
N ARG A 46 -0.96 -10.14 8.92
CA ARG A 46 -0.94 -11.41 8.17
C ARG A 46 -1.75 -11.30 6.88
N ALA A 47 -3.00 -10.84 6.97
CA ALA A 47 -3.87 -10.67 5.80
C ALA A 47 -3.29 -9.65 4.81
N LYS A 48 -2.72 -8.55 5.31
CA LYS A 48 -2.04 -7.54 4.49
C LYS A 48 -0.89 -8.13 3.68
N ASN A 49 -0.05 -8.96 4.32
CA ASN A 49 1.10 -9.56 3.66
C ASN A 49 0.67 -10.45 2.49
N PHE A 50 -0.38 -11.25 2.67
CA PHE A 50 -0.92 -12.08 1.59
C PHE A 50 -1.59 -11.25 0.49
N LEU A 51 -2.38 -10.22 0.84
CA LEU A 51 -2.94 -9.30 -0.16
C LEU A 51 -1.84 -8.66 -1.02
N PHE A 52 -0.73 -8.26 -0.41
CA PHE A 52 0.39 -7.65 -1.13
C PHE A 52 1.14 -8.64 -2.03
N LYS A 53 1.10 -9.93 -1.70
CA LYS A 53 1.60 -11.02 -2.56
C LYS A 53 0.67 -11.34 -3.74
N GLY A 54 -0.55 -10.79 -3.76
CA GLY A 54 -1.52 -10.98 -4.84
C GLY A 54 -2.57 -12.07 -4.58
N TYR A 55 -2.62 -12.62 -3.37
CA TYR A 55 -3.68 -13.57 -3.00
C TYR A 55 -5.03 -12.88 -2.88
N THR A 56 -6.08 -13.56 -3.31
CA THR A 56 -7.47 -13.11 -3.14
C THR A 56 -7.96 -13.34 -1.71
N ILE A 57 -8.92 -12.53 -1.22
CA ILE A 57 -9.52 -12.73 0.11
C ILE A 57 -9.94 -14.19 0.39
N PRO A 58 -10.65 -14.90 -0.50
CA PRO A 58 -11.01 -16.30 -0.25
C PRO A 58 -9.78 -17.23 -0.11
N GLU A 59 -8.71 -17.01 -0.87
CA GLU A 59 -7.46 -17.76 -0.71
C GLU A 59 -6.80 -17.48 0.63
N ILE A 60 -6.74 -16.21 1.03
CA ILE A 60 -6.17 -15.81 2.33
C ILE A 60 -6.94 -16.46 3.47
N ARG A 61 -8.27 -16.50 3.37
CA ARG A 61 -9.14 -17.17 4.36
C ARG A 61 -8.84 -18.67 4.45
N LYS A 62 -8.61 -19.34 3.30
CA LYS A 62 -8.20 -20.75 3.26
C LYS A 62 -6.82 -20.96 3.90
N ILE A 63 -5.83 -20.13 3.56
CA ILE A 63 -4.44 -20.22 4.07
C ILE A 63 -4.40 -20.01 5.59
N LEU A 64 -5.17 -19.06 6.10
CA LEU A 64 -5.24 -18.76 7.52
C LEU A 64 -6.08 -19.78 8.32
N LEU A 65 -6.60 -20.83 7.66
CA LEU A 65 -7.44 -21.87 8.26
C LEU A 65 -8.57 -21.29 9.11
N LEU A 66 -9.12 -20.16 8.68
CA LEU A 66 -10.20 -19.52 9.39
C LEU A 66 -11.41 -20.46 9.30
N LYS A 67 -11.80 -21.03 10.44
CA LYS A 67 -13.09 -21.73 10.56
C LYS A 67 -14.16 -20.80 9.99
N LYS A 68 -15.14 -21.36 9.26
CA LYS A 68 -16.32 -20.66 8.69
C LYS A 68 -17.04 -19.87 9.78
N THR A 69 -16.45 -18.76 10.17
CA THR A 69 -17.05 -17.70 10.92
C THR A 69 -17.84 -16.92 9.89
N GLU A 70 -18.95 -16.31 10.27
CA GLU A 70 -19.80 -15.50 9.40
C GLU A 70 -19.04 -14.25 8.91
N LEU A 71 -18.12 -14.49 7.98
CA LEU A 71 -17.31 -13.47 7.35
C LEU A 71 -18.09 -12.96 6.16
N GLU A 72 -18.20 -11.64 6.08
CA GLU A 72 -18.83 -10.96 4.95
C GLU A 72 -18.23 -11.43 3.62
N ASP A 73 -19.07 -11.47 2.59
CA ASP A 73 -18.67 -11.95 1.27
C ASP A 73 -17.59 -11.02 0.66
N PRO A 74 -16.48 -11.56 0.13
CA PRO A 74 -15.42 -10.74 -0.43
C PRO A 74 -15.82 -9.96 -1.69
N SER A 75 -16.87 -10.39 -2.41
CA SER A 75 -17.46 -9.66 -3.54
C SER A 75 -18.48 -8.61 -3.13
N SER A 76 -18.75 -8.45 -1.83
CA SER A 76 -19.51 -7.31 -1.31
C SER A 76 -18.84 -5.99 -1.72
N PRO A 77 -19.59 -4.90 -1.97
CA PRO A 77 -19.01 -3.58 -2.27
C PRO A 77 -17.93 -3.16 -1.27
N LYS A 78 -18.09 -3.54 0.01
CA LYS A 78 -17.11 -3.31 1.08
C LYS A 78 -15.79 -4.06 0.86
N GLY A 79 -15.85 -5.31 0.41
CA GLY A 79 -14.67 -6.12 0.10
C GLY A 79 -13.91 -5.58 -1.11
N ILE A 80 -14.64 -5.20 -2.16
CA ILE A 80 -14.06 -4.58 -3.38
C ILE A 80 -13.38 -3.26 -3.03
N GLU A 81 -14.03 -2.39 -2.25
CA GLU A 81 -13.45 -1.12 -1.82
C GLU A 81 -12.19 -1.32 -0.97
N LEU A 82 -12.20 -2.29 -0.05
CA LEU A 82 -11.04 -2.62 0.77
C LEU A 82 -9.85 -3.12 -0.06
N ILE A 83 -10.10 -4.00 -1.05
CA ILE A 83 -9.05 -4.49 -1.95
C ILE A 83 -8.45 -3.32 -2.73
N LYS A 84 -9.29 -2.44 -3.27
CA LYS A 84 -8.87 -1.26 -4.02
C LYS A 84 -8.02 -0.32 -3.17
N TYR A 85 -8.44 -0.04 -1.92
CA TYR A 85 -7.68 0.77 -0.97
C TYR A 85 -6.28 0.19 -0.73
N TRP A 86 -6.18 -1.12 -0.45
CA TRP A 86 -4.87 -1.74 -0.17
C TRP A 86 -3.99 -1.89 -1.41
N GLN A 87 -4.57 -2.07 -2.60
CA GLN A 87 -3.81 -2.03 -3.86
C GLN A 87 -3.26 -0.63 -4.14
N ASP A 88 -4.06 0.42 -3.93
CA ASP A 88 -3.60 1.80 -4.08
C ASP A 88 -2.45 2.12 -3.12
N GLN A 89 -2.57 1.71 -1.85
CA GLN A 89 -1.49 1.83 -0.86
C GLN A 89 -0.21 1.07 -1.25
N LYS A 90 -0.32 -0.10 -1.88
CA LYS A 90 0.82 -0.84 -2.43
C LYS A 90 1.48 -0.04 -3.57
N ASN A 91 0.68 0.50 -4.49
CA ASN A 91 1.16 1.27 -5.63
C ASN A 91 1.82 2.59 -5.21
N LEU A 92 1.27 3.27 -4.20
CA LEU A 92 1.87 4.47 -3.61
C LEU A 92 3.27 4.16 -3.06
N LYS A 93 3.42 3.07 -2.29
CA LYS A 93 4.74 2.65 -1.80
C LYS A 93 5.75 2.39 -2.91
N VAL A 94 5.32 1.77 -4.01
CA VAL A 94 6.19 1.55 -5.18
C VAL A 94 6.59 2.90 -5.81
N LYS A 95 5.63 3.82 -6.01
CA LYS A 95 5.91 5.16 -6.55
C LYS A 95 6.89 5.96 -5.69
N TYR A 96 6.73 5.96 -4.36
CA TYR A 96 7.67 6.63 -3.46
C TYR A 96 9.08 5.99 -3.55
N LYS A 97 9.16 4.66 -3.62
CA LYS A 97 10.44 3.95 -3.76
C LYS A 97 11.14 4.24 -5.10
N MET A 98 10.38 4.45 -6.18
CA MET A 98 10.92 4.84 -7.48
C MET A 98 11.33 6.32 -7.53
N LYS A 99 10.66 7.19 -6.77
CA LYS A 99 11.01 8.61 -6.66
C LYS A 99 12.36 8.79 -5.94
N ASP A 100 12.56 8.03 -4.86
CA ASP A 100 13.83 7.94 -4.14
C ASP A 100 14.98 7.39 -5.01
N GLN A 101 14.66 6.45 -5.92
CA GLN A 101 15.65 5.93 -6.87
C GLN A 101 15.99 6.93 -7.99
N LYS A 102 15.07 7.82 -8.36
CA LYS A 102 15.30 8.84 -9.39
C LYS A 102 16.25 9.95 -8.92
N ASP A 103 16.23 10.27 -7.62
CA ASP A 103 17.19 11.20 -6.99
C ASP A 103 18.57 10.56 -6.72
N ASN A 104 18.66 9.22 -6.70
CA ASN A 104 19.92 8.48 -6.58
C ASN A 104 20.55 8.07 -7.92
N VAL A 105 19.95 8.43 -9.07
CA VAL A 105 20.71 8.50 -10.33
C VAL A 105 21.53 9.79 -10.28
N SER A 106 22.55 9.73 -9.43
CA SER A 106 23.70 10.61 -9.40
C SER A 106 24.04 10.94 -10.84
N PHE A 107 23.94 12.24 -11.17
CA PHE A 107 24.56 12.89 -12.31
C PHE A 107 25.76 12.05 -12.77
N ILE A 108 25.58 11.26 -13.83
CA ILE A 108 26.72 10.87 -14.64
C ILE A 108 27.15 12.20 -15.23
N LYS A 109 28.13 12.84 -14.60
CA LYS A 109 28.93 13.90 -15.21
C LYS A 109 29.57 13.23 -16.42
N THR A 110 28.82 13.13 -17.51
CA THR A 110 29.41 12.80 -18.79
C THR A 110 30.31 13.98 -19.10
N ASP A 111 31.61 13.69 -19.20
CA ASP A 111 32.65 14.66 -19.48
C ASP A 111 32.21 15.58 -20.63
N PRO A 112 32.39 16.91 -20.54
CA PRO A 112 31.92 17.86 -21.54
C PRO A 112 32.38 17.51 -22.96
N GLU A 113 33.53 16.85 -23.10
CA GLU A 113 34.05 16.37 -24.40
C GLU A 113 33.17 15.28 -25.04
N VAL A 114 32.64 14.36 -24.25
CA VAL A 114 31.77 13.27 -24.77
C VAL A 114 30.41 13.83 -25.19
N LYS A 115 29.92 14.86 -24.49
CA LYS A 115 28.67 15.55 -24.85
C LYS A 115 28.80 16.29 -26.18
N ASP A 116 29.95 16.91 -26.45
CA ASP A 116 30.21 17.59 -27.72
C ASP A 116 30.35 16.59 -28.88
N PHE A 117 31.03 15.46 -28.64
CA PHE A 117 31.15 14.39 -29.62
C PHE A 117 29.78 13.83 -30.05
N ILE A 118 28.89 13.54 -29.09
CA ILE A 118 27.55 13.03 -29.37
C ILE A 118 26.72 14.06 -30.16
N ASN A 119 26.80 15.35 -29.79
CA ASN A 119 26.07 16.40 -30.50
C ASN A 119 26.55 16.58 -31.94
N ASN A 120 27.86 16.53 -32.19
CA ASN A 120 28.40 16.60 -33.54
C ASN A 120 28.02 15.38 -34.37
N TRP A 121 28.06 14.17 -33.79
CA TRP A 121 27.62 12.95 -34.48
C TRP A 121 26.14 13.00 -34.89
N ILE A 122 25.28 13.54 -34.03
CA ILE A 122 23.85 13.72 -34.32
C ILE A 122 23.61 14.78 -35.42
N LYS A 123 24.37 15.88 -35.42
CA LYS A 123 24.30 16.90 -36.48
C LYS A 123 24.73 16.34 -37.84
N SER A 124 25.81 15.58 -37.90
CA SER A 124 26.29 14.98 -39.16
C SER A 124 25.32 13.97 -39.77
N LYS A 125 24.52 13.28 -38.95
CA LYS A 125 23.49 12.33 -39.44
C LYS A 125 22.19 12.97 -39.93
N LYS A 126 22.00 14.28 -39.70
CA LYS A 126 20.75 14.97 -40.06
C LYS A 126 20.82 15.71 -41.41
N ILE A 127 21.95 15.57 -42.11
CA ILE A 127 22.17 16.12 -43.45
C ILE A 127 22.35 14.93 -44.41
N GLU A 128 21.28 14.16 -44.57
CA GLU A 128 20.99 13.32 -45.73
C GLU A 128 19.50 13.44 -46.03
#